data_AF-A0A538DFD9-F1
#
_entry.id   AF-A0A538DFD9-F1
#
_cell.length_a   1.000
_cell.length_b   1.000
_cell.length_c   1.000
_cell.angle_alpha   90.00
_cell.angle_beta   90.00
_cell.angle_gamma   90.00
#
_symmetry.space_group_name_H-M   'P 1'
#
loop_
_entity.id
_entity.type
_entity.pdbx_description
1 polymer ?
#
loop_
_entity_poly.entity_id
_entity_poly.type
_entity_poly.pdbx_seq_one_letter_code
_entity_poly.pdbx_strand_id
1 'polypeptide(L)'
;MDTREVTSFCRICNAMCGIVVTVDADTIVQVRGDTQHPLSRGYVCPKGRALGAFHHDPRRLDAPMRRDGDDWHRQDWPEAIADVSAALRGIIDESGPDAVAMYLASGSAFDSNGRR
;
A
#
# COMPACT_ATOMS: atom_id res chain seq x y z
N MET A 1 16.77 8.68 21.91
CA MET A 1 15.99 8.17 20.77
C MET A 1 14.55 8.20 21.22
N ASP A 2 13.74 9.09 20.66
CA ASP A 2 12.37 9.33 21.11
C ASP A 2 11.44 8.42 20.30
N THR A 3 11.32 7.18 20.77
CA THR A 3 10.56 6.15 20.08
C THR A 3 9.13 6.09 20.58
N ARG A 4 8.17 5.98 19.66
CA ARG A 4 6.75 5.71 19.97
C ARG A 4 6.30 4.37 19.40
N GLU A 5 5.42 3.69 20.13
CA GLU A 5 4.77 2.47 19.64
C GLU A 5 3.38 2.78 19.07
N VAL A 6 3.06 2.19 17.92
CA VAL A 6 1.78 2.32 17.24
C VAL A 6 1.22 0.94 16.96
N THR A 7 0.00 0.67 17.42
CA THR A 7 -0.71 -0.56 17.09
C THR A 7 -1.27 -0.49 15.68
N SER A 8 -1.10 -1.56 14.92
CA SER A 8 -1.61 -1.71 13.56
C SER A 8 -1.91 -3.19 13.26
N PHE A 9 -2.11 -3.54 11.99
CA PHE A 9 -2.22 -4.92 11.53
C PHE A 9 -1.38 -5.16 10.29
N CYS A 10 -0.95 -6.41 10.09
CA CYS A 10 -0.19 -6.85 8.93
C CYS A 10 -1.09 -6.94 7.68
N ARG A 11 -0.70 -6.27 6.59
CA ARG A 11 -1.47 -6.16 5.32
C ARG A 11 -1.04 -7.15 4.22
N ILE A 12 -0.27 -8.17 4.55
CA ILE A 12 0.31 -9.08 3.54
C ILE A 12 -0.68 -10.19 3.11
N CYS A 13 -1.56 -10.63 4.00
CA CYS A 13 -2.55 -11.66 3.71
C CYS A 13 -3.82 -11.48 4.55
N ASN A 14 -4.83 -12.29 4.25
CA ASN A 14 -6.13 -12.32 4.92
C ASN A 14 -6.08 -12.65 6.41
N ALA A 15 -4.95 -13.11 6.95
CA ALA A 15 -4.80 -13.39 8.38
C ALA A 15 -4.79 -12.12 9.24
N MET A 16 -4.44 -10.96 8.65
CA MET A 16 -4.49 -9.63 9.29
C MET A 16 -3.94 -9.61 10.72
N CYS A 17 -2.80 -10.25 10.97
CA CYS A 17 -2.24 -10.37 12.31
C CYS A 17 -2.01 -8.99 12.94
N GLY A 18 -2.40 -8.79 14.20
CA GLY A 18 -2.09 -7.57 14.95
C GLY A 18 -0.58 -7.39 15.13
N ILE A 19 -0.12 -6.15 14.94
CA ILE A 19 1.29 -5.77 15.08
C ILE A 19 1.43 -4.51 15.92
N VAL A 20 2.59 -4.38 16.55
CA VAL A 20 3.06 -3.13 17.15
C VAL A 20 4.28 -2.67 16.36
N VAL A 21 4.24 -1.42 15.90
CA VAL A 21 5.28 -0.77 15.13
C VAL A 21 5.97 0.25 16.03
N THR A 22 7.28 0.08 16.23
CA THR A 22 8.11 1.08 16.92
C THR A 22 8.64 2.06 15.88
N VAL A 23 8.38 3.34 16.09
CA VAL A 23 8.76 4.43 15.18
C VAL A 23 9.68 5.41 15.93
N ASP A 24 10.80 5.75 15.32
CA ASP A 24 11.70 6.85 15.75
C ASP A 24 11.56 7.99 14.74
N ALA A 25 11.07 9.15 15.19
CA ALA A 25 10.57 10.21 14.31
C ALA A 25 9.56 9.67 13.28
N ASP A 26 9.99 9.51 12.02
CA ASP A 26 9.20 8.96 10.91
C ASP A 26 9.77 7.64 10.35
N THR A 27 10.77 7.06 11.02
CA THR A 27 11.40 5.81 10.59
C THR A 27 10.88 4.63 11.41
N ILE A 28 10.35 3.62 10.73
CA ILE A 28 10.02 2.33 11.35
C ILE A 28 11.33 1.64 11.73
N VAL A 29 11.53 1.37 13.02
CA VAL A 29 12.74 0.70 13.54
C VAL A 29 12.47 -0.74 13.99
N GLN A 30 11.22 -1.09 14.30
CA GLN A 30 10.83 -2.46 14.67
C GLN A 30 9.38 -2.76 14.34
N VAL A 31 9.11 -4.00 13.91
CA VAL A 31 7.75 -4.55 13.79
C VAL A 31 7.67 -5.87 14.56
N ARG A 32 6.79 -5.92 15.56
CA ARG A 32 6.53 -7.13 16.36
C ARG A 32 5.04 -7.47 16.37
N GLY A 33 4.70 -8.69 16.77
CA GLY A 33 3.31 -9.07 16.96
C GLY A 33 2.70 -8.36 18.17
N ASP A 34 1.42 -8.01 18.06
CA ASP A 34 0.64 -7.47 19.18
C ASP A 34 0.10 -8.62 20.04
N THR A 35 0.57 -8.70 21.29
CA THR A 35 0.14 -9.71 22.27
C THR A 35 -1.30 -9.50 22.74
N GLN A 36 -1.84 -8.29 22.62
CA GLN A 36 -3.22 -7.97 22.97
C GLN A 36 -4.21 -8.27 21.83
N HIS A 37 -3.73 -8.55 20.62
CA HIS A 37 -4.60 -8.83 19.49
C HIS A 37 -5.33 -10.18 19.67
N PRO A 38 -6.67 -10.22 19.58
CA PRO A 38 -7.49 -11.35 20.05
C PRO A 38 -7.24 -12.67 19.29
N LEU A 39 -6.93 -12.57 18.00
CA LEU A 39 -6.70 -13.72 17.12
C LEU A 39 -5.24 -14.18 17.12
N SER A 40 -4.33 -13.31 16.70
CA SER A 40 -2.90 -13.63 16.58
C SER A 40 -2.13 -13.72 17.90
N ARG A 41 -2.55 -13.04 18.98
CA ARG A 41 -1.95 -13.12 20.33
C ARG A 41 -0.42 -13.03 20.34
N GLY A 42 0.13 -12.09 19.58
CA GLY A 42 1.58 -11.87 19.47
C GLY A 42 2.27 -12.66 18.36
N TYR A 43 1.58 -13.61 17.72
CA TYR A 43 2.12 -14.28 16.54
C TYR A 43 2.14 -13.34 15.33
N VAL A 44 3.28 -13.27 14.67
CA VAL A 44 3.44 -12.69 13.34
C VAL A 44 4.54 -13.46 12.60
N CYS A 45 4.27 -13.86 11.35
CA CYS A 45 5.23 -14.61 10.55
C CYS A 45 6.41 -13.73 10.09
N PRO A 46 7.51 -14.31 9.54
CA PRO A 46 8.66 -13.55 9.07
C PRO A 46 8.32 -12.43 8.07
N LYS A 47 7.30 -12.63 7.22
CA LYS A 47 6.83 -11.62 6.26
C LYS A 47 6.35 -10.35 6.96
N GLY A 48 5.57 -10.50 8.04
CA GLY A 48 5.05 -9.36 8.80
C GLY A 48 6.15 -8.65 9.59
N ARG A 49 7.12 -9.38 10.15
CA ARG A 49 8.29 -8.78 10.82
C ARG A 49 9.17 -7.98 9.87
N ALA A 50 9.20 -8.35 8.59
CA ALA A 50 9.96 -7.65 7.55
C ALA A 50 9.29 -6.39 7.01
N LEU A 51 8.08 -6.01 7.47
CA LEU A 51 7.34 -4.85 6.93
C LEU A 51 8.13 -3.54 6.99
N GLY A 52 8.95 -3.33 8.03
CA GLY A 52 9.82 -2.15 8.10
C GLY A 52 10.81 -2.07 6.93
N ALA A 53 11.42 -3.20 6.54
CA ALA A 53 12.33 -3.26 5.42
C ALA A 53 11.64 -2.98 4.07
N PHE A 54 10.41 -3.48 3.88
CA PHE A 54 9.62 -3.18 2.67
C PHE A 54 9.20 -1.71 2.58
N HIS A 55 8.87 -1.09 3.73
CA HIS A 55 8.50 0.33 3.77
C HIS A 55 9.67 1.24 3.34
N HIS A 56 10.88 0.85 3.73
CA HIS A 56 12.12 1.59 3.46
C HIS A 56 12.87 1.10 2.21
N ASP A 57 12.30 0.21 1.40
CA ASP A 57 12.99 -0.30 0.20
C ASP A 57 13.23 0.87 -0.78
N PRO A 58 14.48 1.12 -1.23
CA PRO A 58 14.80 2.24 -2.10
C PRO A 58 14.16 2.14 -3.49
N ARG A 59 13.61 0.98 -3.86
CA ARG A 59 12.90 0.75 -5.13
C ARG A 59 11.39 0.95 -5.00
N ARG A 60 10.89 1.31 -3.81
CA ARG A 60 9.48 1.64 -3.61
C ARG A 60 9.08 2.80 -4.53
N LEU A 61 7.98 2.63 -5.25
CA LEU A 61 7.35 3.72 -5.99
C LEU A 61 6.76 4.73 -4.99
N ASP A 62 7.28 5.95 -5.01
CA ASP A 62 6.91 7.05 -4.12
C ASP A 62 6.07 8.14 -4.81
N ALA A 63 5.90 8.03 -6.13
CA ALA A 63 5.11 8.95 -6.95
C ALA A 63 4.45 8.23 -8.14
N PRO A 64 3.37 8.82 -8.70
CA PRO A 64 2.82 8.39 -9.98
C PRO A 64 3.86 8.44 -11.10
N MET A 65 3.73 7.51 -12.04
CA MET A 65 4.60 7.40 -13.21
C MET A 65 3.72 7.32 -14.47
N ARG A 66 4.07 8.11 -15.49
CA ARG A 66 3.45 8.10 -16.81
C ARG A 66 4.39 7.43 -17.81
N ARG A 67 3.86 6.57 -18.67
CA ARG A 67 4.61 5.96 -19.77
C ARG A 67 4.44 6.79 -21.04
N ASP A 68 5.54 7.09 -21.72
CA ASP A 68 5.55 7.69 -23.06
C ASP A 68 6.48 6.88 -23.96
N GLY A 69 5.94 6.25 -25.00
CA GLY A 69 6.68 5.23 -25.76
C GLY A 69 7.20 4.13 -24.84
N ASP A 70 8.52 3.93 -24.79
CA ASP A 70 9.18 2.97 -23.90
C ASP A 70 9.71 3.58 -22.59
N ASP A 71 9.60 4.90 -22.43
CA ASP A 71 10.14 5.65 -21.31
C ASP A 71 9.09 5.89 -20.21
N TRP A 72 9.57 6.07 -18.98
CA TRP A 72 8.76 6.37 -17.80
C TRP A 72 9.16 7.70 -17.18
N HIS A 73 8.17 8.53 -16.89
CA HIS A 73 8.36 9.86 -16.32
C HIS A 73 7.55 10.01 -15.04
N ARG A 74 8.13 10.64 -14.01
CA ARG A 74 7.41 10.99 -12.79
C ARG A 74 6.34 12.05 -13.10
N GLN A 75 5.20 11.94 -12.44
CA GLN A 75 4.07 12.86 -12.59
C GLN A 75 3.43 13.17 -11.22
N ASP A 76 2.76 14.32 -11.10
CA ASP A 76 2.02 14.66 -9.89
C ASP A 76 0.65 13.96 -9.82
N TRP A 77 0.16 13.73 -8.60
CA TRP A 77 -1.11 13.03 -8.36
C TRP A 77 -2.32 13.64 -9.10
N PRO A 78 -2.55 14.97 -9.09
CA PRO A 78 -3.70 15.54 -9.81
C PRO A 78 -3.66 15.28 -11.31
N GLU A 79 -2.47 15.37 -11.92
CA GLU A 79 -2.30 15.14 -13.35
C GLU A 79 -2.47 13.67 -13.71
N ALA A 80 -1.90 12.75 -12.92
CA ALA A 80 -2.06 11.31 -13.13
C ALA A 80 -3.53 10.87 -13.03
N ILE A 81 -4.28 11.42 -12.07
CA ILE A 81 -5.72 11.17 -11.94
C ILE A 81 -6.49 11.73 -13.14
N ALA A 82 -6.13 12.94 -13.60
CA ALA A 82 -6.77 13.56 -14.77
C ALA A 82 -6.53 12.74 -16.05
N ASP A 83 -5.30 12.28 -16.29
CA ASP A 83 -4.92 11.46 -17.44
C ASP A 83 -5.71 10.13 -17.47
N VAL A 84 -5.71 9.39 -16.36
CA VAL A 84 -6.47 8.12 -16.25
C VAL A 84 -7.97 8.38 -16.42
N SER A 85 -8.50 9.44 -15.82
CA SER A 85 -9.93 9.78 -15.94
C SER A 85 -10.32 10.11 -17.38
N ALA A 86 -9.48 10.87 -18.09
CA ALA A 86 -9.73 11.22 -19.49
C ALA A 86 -9.68 9.97 -20.39
N ALA A 87 -8.70 9.09 -20.20
CA ALA A 87 -8.58 7.84 -20.95
C ALA A 87 -9.78 6.91 -20.72
N LEU A 88 -10.19 6.73 -19.46
CA LEU A 88 -11.37 5.91 -19.12
C LEU A 88 -12.66 6.49 -19.70
N ARG A 89 -12.86 7.82 -19.63
CA ARG A 89 -14.03 8.47 -20.24
C ARG A 89 -14.08 8.26 -21.75
N GLY A 90 -12.94 8.42 -22.44
CA GLY A 90 -12.88 8.18 -23.88
C GLY A 90 -13.30 6.75 -24.25
N ILE A 91 -12.81 5.74 -23.51
CA ILE A 91 -13.20 4.34 -23.71
C ILE A 91 -14.71 4.15 -23.48
N ILE A 92 -15.26 4.75 -22.41
CA ILE A 92 -16.69 4.64 -22.08
C ILE A 92 -17.56 5.32 -23.14
N ASP A 93 -17.16 6.50 -23.62
CA ASP A 93 -17.90 7.25 -24.64
C ASP A 93 -17.93 6.51 -25.98
N GLU A 94 -16.84 5.82 -26.34
CA GLU A 94 -16.73 5.07 -27.60
C GLU A 94 -17.34 3.67 -27.54
N SER A 95 -17.07 2.92 -26.47
CA SER A 95 -17.34 1.47 -26.36
C SER A 95 -18.37 1.10 -25.30
N GLY A 96 -18.90 2.08 -24.56
CA GLY A 96 -19.81 1.86 -23.45
C GLY A 96 -19.12 1.49 -22.14
N PRO A 97 -19.84 1.54 -21.00
CA PRO A 97 -19.28 1.31 -19.67
C PRO A 97 -18.76 -0.13 -19.46
N ASP A 98 -19.34 -1.12 -20.14
CA ASP A 98 -18.96 -2.53 -20.01
C ASP A 98 -17.59 -2.84 -20.64
N ALA A 99 -16.97 -1.88 -21.33
CA ALA A 99 -15.61 -1.99 -21.86
C ALA A 99 -14.52 -1.83 -20.78
N VAL A 100 -14.88 -1.43 -19.54
CA VAL A 100 -13.95 -1.21 -18.43
C VAL A 100 -14.05 -2.36 -17.43
N ALA A 101 -12.92 -3.00 -17.13
CA ALA A 101 -12.81 -4.04 -16.12
C ALA A 101 -11.80 -3.68 -15.04
N MET A 102 -12.02 -4.15 -13.82
CA MET A 102 -11.09 -4.02 -12.70
C MET A 102 -10.46 -5.38 -12.38
N TYR A 103 -9.13 -5.44 -12.39
CA TYR A 103 -8.39 -6.58 -11.88
C TYR A 103 -7.92 -6.29 -10.45
N LEU A 104 -8.46 -7.01 -9.47
CA LEU A 104 -8.11 -6.87 -8.06
C LEU A 104 -7.23 -8.06 -7.63
N ALA A 105 -5.93 -7.80 -7.49
CA ALA A 105 -4.98 -8.77 -6.97
C ALA A 105 -4.95 -8.78 -5.43
N SER A 106 -4.23 -9.73 -4.85
CA SER A 106 -4.16 -9.96 -3.41
C SER A 106 -3.81 -8.71 -2.59
N GLY A 107 -2.96 -7.80 -3.10
CA GLY A 107 -2.60 -6.58 -2.38
C GLY A 107 -3.75 -5.58 -2.22
N SER A 108 -4.66 -5.50 -3.21
CA SER A 108 -5.73 -4.49 -3.24
C SER A 108 -6.79 -4.70 -2.16
N ALA A 109 -6.98 -5.94 -1.69
CA ALA A 109 -7.94 -6.27 -0.63
C ALA A 109 -7.45 -5.95 0.79
N PHE A 110 -6.14 -5.76 0.99
CA PHE A 110 -5.53 -5.66 2.32
C PHE A 110 -4.93 -4.29 2.62
N ASP A 111 -4.78 -3.43 1.61
CA ASP A 111 -4.26 -2.05 1.74
C ASP A 111 -5.32 -0.95 1.50
N SER A 112 -6.56 -1.34 1.20
CA SER A 112 -7.65 -0.41 0.85
C SER A 112 -8.14 0.49 1.98
N ASN A 113 -7.76 0.21 3.23
CA ASN A 113 -8.12 1.00 4.41
C ASN A 113 -6.97 1.86 4.92
N GLY A 114 -6.20 2.47 4.02
CA GLY A 114 -5.25 3.54 4.33
C GLY A 114 -5.94 4.73 5.00
N ARG A 115 -6.35 4.57 6.26
CA ARG A 115 -6.61 5.68 7.15
C ARG A 115 -5.27 6.39 7.32
N ARG A 116 -5.18 7.57 6.71
CA ARG A 116 -4.30 8.63 7.22
C ARG A 116 -4.57 8.81 8.72
#